data_AF-A0A7V3SQZ9-F1
#
_entry.id   AF-A0A7V3SQZ9-F1
#
_cell.length_a   1.000
_cell.length_b   1.000
_cell.length_c   1.000
_cell.angle_alpha   90.00
_cell.angle_beta   90.00
_cell.angle_gamma   90.00
#
_symmetry.space_group_name_H-M   'P 1'
#
loop_
_entity.id
_entity.type
_entity.pdbx_description
1 polymer ?
#
loop_
_entity_poly.entity_id
_entity_poly.type
_entity_poly.pdbx_seq_one_letter_code
_entity_poly.pdbx_strand_id
1 'polypeptide(L)'
;MGSESENVDVFTSLDDYLDHALVRKEIVGSWGFDASLDFTKMSVEENNIWFFEQVFNFLRSFFGVVMPDRLKIITYNARRQINRENLDQMTFLDELMLIMKNLNERIWVLKLDLSIVGFLRTDWDPDNPVRLRIQEPCSFIVWGGPDETGFQTFSIGYKLFSSQKIESEDIELWSMNQPILEKVLRKWEMQSGRKINTVKGNSSDLPLYEYGFSRPAPADIRPQEKKEGPQEDNIPDIDDLNL
;
A
#
# COMPACT_ATOMS: atom_id res chain seq x y z
N MET A 1 11.42 -38.04 2.06
CA MET A 1 11.18 -36.76 2.74
C MET A 1 11.11 -35.71 1.66
N GLY A 2 9.89 -35.34 1.27
CA GLY A 2 9.66 -34.37 0.20
C GLY A 2 10.09 -32.99 0.69
N SER A 3 10.93 -32.34 -0.09
CA SER A 3 11.21 -30.91 0.04
C SER A 3 9.91 -30.16 -0.22
N GLU A 4 9.28 -29.65 0.84
CA GLU A 4 8.37 -28.52 0.70
C GLU A 4 9.19 -27.41 0.06
N SER A 5 8.96 -27.17 -1.22
CA SER A 5 9.40 -25.96 -1.89
C SER A 5 8.83 -24.81 -1.09
N GLU A 6 9.67 -24.11 -0.31
CA GLU A 6 9.33 -22.82 0.26
C GLU A 6 8.73 -22.00 -0.88
N ASN A 7 7.43 -21.74 -0.80
CA ASN A 7 6.71 -21.06 -1.86
C ASN A 7 7.25 -19.63 -1.90
N VAL A 8 8.15 -19.36 -2.85
CA VAL A 8 8.80 -18.06 -2.97
C VAL A 8 7.74 -17.10 -3.47
N ASP A 9 7.05 -16.46 -2.54
CA ASP A 9 6.03 -15.44 -2.82
C ASP A 9 6.77 -14.18 -3.33
N VAL A 10 7.10 -14.18 -4.63
CA VAL A 10 7.74 -13.07 -5.33
C VAL A 10 6.67 -12.31 -6.10
N PHE A 11 6.46 -11.06 -5.72
CA PHE A 11 5.71 -10.12 -6.56
C PHE A 11 6.66 -9.63 -7.64
N THR A 12 6.35 -9.91 -8.91
CA THR A 12 7.16 -9.42 -10.03
C THR A 12 6.67 -8.07 -10.53
N SER A 13 5.42 -7.71 -10.21
CA SER A 13 4.82 -6.43 -10.56
C SER A 13 3.94 -5.88 -9.42
N LEU A 14 3.53 -4.62 -9.56
CA LEU A 14 2.52 -4.01 -8.70
C LEU A 14 1.16 -4.73 -8.85
N ASP A 15 0.81 -5.16 -10.06
CA ASP A 15 -0.48 -5.81 -10.30
C ASP A 15 -0.53 -7.18 -9.59
N ASP A 16 0.57 -7.95 -9.60
CA ASP A 16 0.68 -9.20 -8.83
C ASP A 16 0.46 -8.98 -7.33
N TYR A 17 1.02 -7.88 -6.80
CA TYR A 17 0.87 -7.53 -5.39
C TYR A 17 -0.59 -7.16 -5.05
N LEU A 18 -1.24 -6.39 -5.92
CA LEU A 18 -2.64 -5.97 -5.73
C LEU A 18 -3.60 -7.16 -5.79
N ASP A 19 -3.38 -8.09 -6.73
CA ASP A 19 -4.15 -9.33 -6.84
C ASP A 19 -3.99 -10.19 -5.59
N HIS A 20 -2.77 -10.32 -5.09
CA HIS A 20 -2.51 -11.07 -3.86
C HIS A 20 -3.14 -10.39 -2.62
N ALA A 21 -3.14 -9.05 -2.54
CA ALA A 21 -3.85 -8.31 -1.49
C ALA A 21 -5.38 -8.54 -1.58
N LEU A 22 -5.93 -8.59 -2.81
CA LEU A 22 -7.34 -8.88 -3.04
C LEU A 22 -7.73 -10.29 -2.58
N VAL A 23 -6.88 -11.29 -2.83
CA VAL A 23 -7.07 -12.67 -2.31
C VAL A 23 -7.14 -12.69 -0.79
N ARG A 24 -6.37 -11.82 -0.12
CA ARG A 24 -6.41 -11.65 1.35
C ARG A 24 -7.56 -10.79 1.85
N LYS A 25 -8.41 -10.27 0.97
CA LYS A 25 -9.50 -9.33 1.27
C LYS A 25 -8.98 -8.02 1.90
N GLU A 26 -7.76 -7.62 1.57
CA GLU A 26 -7.15 -6.38 2.01
C GLU A 26 -7.40 -5.31 0.94
N ILE A 27 -8.13 -4.25 1.28
CA ILE A 27 -8.36 -3.12 0.36
C ILE A 27 -7.23 -2.11 0.53
N VAL A 28 -6.44 -1.91 -0.52
CA VAL A 28 -5.24 -1.05 -0.50
C VAL A 28 -5.23 -0.04 -1.64
N GLY A 29 -4.72 1.15 -1.35
CA GLY A 29 -4.31 2.15 -2.35
C GLY A 29 -2.79 2.18 -2.46
N SER A 30 -2.28 2.40 -3.67
CA SER A 30 -0.85 2.36 -3.99
C SER A 30 -0.41 3.58 -4.81
N TRP A 31 0.77 4.12 -4.46
CA TRP A 31 1.44 5.24 -5.15
C TRP A 31 2.86 4.85 -5.47
N GLY A 32 3.30 5.09 -6.71
CA GLY A 32 4.62 4.70 -7.17
C GLY A 32 5.29 5.66 -8.13
N PHE A 33 6.60 5.43 -8.27
CA PHE A 33 7.48 6.13 -9.20
C PHE A 33 8.22 5.13 -10.09
N ASP A 34 8.29 5.43 -11.38
CA ASP A 34 9.24 4.79 -12.28
C ASP A 34 10.62 5.47 -12.14
N ALA A 35 11.65 4.66 -11.87
CA ALA A 35 13.02 5.14 -11.75
C ALA A 35 13.65 5.40 -13.13
N SER A 36 13.17 4.71 -14.17
CA SER A 36 13.67 4.73 -15.54
C SER A 36 15.19 4.61 -15.59
N LEU A 37 15.72 3.75 -14.72
CA LEU A 37 17.14 3.54 -14.48
C LEU A 37 17.59 2.29 -15.23
N ASP A 38 18.71 2.39 -15.94
CA ASP A 38 19.32 1.25 -16.65
C ASP A 38 20.33 0.55 -15.72
N PHE A 39 19.90 -0.57 -15.11
CA PHE A 39 20.74 -1.36 -14.21
C PHE A 39 21.78 -2.23 -14.93
N THR A 40 21.69 -2.39 -16.27
CA THR A 40 22.61 -3.27 -17.00
C THR A 40 24.07 -2.80 -16.86
N LYS A 41 24.26 -1.48 -16.78
CA LYS A 41 25.57 -0.82 -16.68
C LYS A 41 26.09 -0.64 -15.26
N MET A 42 25.29 -0.95 -14.24
CA MET A 42 25.64 -0.73 -12.84
C MET A 42 26.45 -1.89 -12.26
N SER A 43 27.39 -1.57 -11.37
CA SER A 43 28.02 -2.58 -10.54
C SER A 43 27.01 -3.22 -9.58
N VAL A 44 27.38 -4.34 -8.96
CA VAL A 44 26.52 -4.99 -7.95
C VAL A 44 26.32 -4.08 -6.75
N GLU A 45 27.39 -3.42 -6.33
CA GLU A 45 27.40 -2.47 -5.22
C GLU A 45 26.54 -1.25 -5.53
N GLU A 46 26.67 -0.66 -6.71
CA GLU A 46 25.85 0.48 -7.15
C GLU A 46 24.36 0.14 -7.17
N ASN A 47 24.01 -1.04 -7.70
CA ASN A 47 22.64 -1.55 -7.68
C ASN A 47 22.11 -1.65 -6.24
N ASN A 48 22.87 -2.28 -5.34
CA ASN A 48 22.42 -2.52 -3.97
C ASN A 48 22.34 -1.22 -3.15
N ILE A 49 23.26 -0.26 -3.40
CA ILE A 49 23.19 1.09 -2.83
C ILE A 49 21.94 1.82 -3.30
N TRP A 50 21.56 1.71 -4.57
CA TRP A 50 20.34 2.34 -5.08
C TRP A 50 19.08 1.86 -4.34
N PHE A 51 18.96 0.55 -4.04
CA PHE A 51 17.87 0.01 -3.21
C PHE A 51 17.87 0.58 -1.80
N PHE A 52 19.06 0.70 -1.17
CA PHE A 52 19.19 1.34 0.13
C PHE A 52 18.70 2.79 0.09
N GLU A 53 19.10 3.57 -0.91
CA GLU A 53 18.71 4.96 -1.07
C GLU A 53 17.18 5.11 -1.21
N GLN A 54 16.52 4.21 -1.94
CA GLN A 54 15.05 4.24 -2.06
C GLN A 54 14.37 4.03 -0.70
N VAL A 55 14.82 3.03 0.07
CA VAL A 55 14.30 2.77 1.42
C VAL A 55 14.59 3.94 2.37
N PHE A 56 15.81 4.47 2.32
CA PHE A 56 16.22 5.61 3.14
C PHE A 56 15.36 6.85 2.87
N ASN A 57 15.19 7.21 1.60
CA ASN A 57 14.38 8.36 1.19
C ASN A 57 12.90 8.17 1.56
N PHE A 58 12.38 6.96 1.41
CA PHE A 58 11.02 6.61 1.83
C PHE A 58 10.85 6.79 3.35
N LEU A 59 11.67 6.13 4.17
CA LEU A 59 11.55 6.19 5.64
C LEU A 59 11.77 7.60 6.19
N ARG A 60 12.66 8.38 5.57
CA ARG A 60 12.86 9.79 5.91
C ARG A 60 11.61 10.62 5.63
N SER A 61 10.90 10.34 4.55
CA SER A 61 9.68 11.06 4.14
C SER A 61 8.49 10.73 5.04
N PHE A 62 8.37 9.45 5.42
CA PHE A 62 7.31 8.92 6.27
C PHE A 62 7.71 8.86 7.76
N PHE A 63 8.76 9.58 8.15
CA PHE A 63 9.22 9.61 9.53
C PHE A 63 8.11 10.05 10.48
N GLY A 64 7.87 9.23 11.50
CA GLY A 64 6.82 9.45 12.50
C GLY A 64 5.42 9.00 12.08
N VAL A 65 5.23 8.55 10.83
CA VAL A 65 3.96 8.01 10.31
C VAL A 65 4.02 6.50 10.15
N VAL A 66 5.17 5.97 9.73
CA VAL A 66 5.37 4.52 9.59
C VAL A 66 6.58 4.04 10.38
N MET A 67 6.59 2.75 10.69
CA MET A 67 7.71 2.03 11.29
C MET A 67 8.00 0.76 10.47
N PRO A 68 9.27 0.44 10.18
CA PRO A 68 9.63 -0.84 9.58
C PRO A 68 9.28 -1.98 10.54
N ASP A 69 8.72 -3.08 10.00
CA ASP A 69 8.38 -4.27 10.78
C ASP A 69 9.11 -5.51 10.27
N ARG A 70 8.95 -5.82 8.97
CA ARG A 70 9.58 -6.97 8.33
C ARG A 70 10.20 -6.57 7.00
N LEU A 71 11.40 -7.07 6.73
CA LEU A 71 12.14 -6.86 5.52
C LEU A 71 12.32 -8.19 4.79
N LYS A 72 12.02 -8.19 3.50
CA LYS A 72 12.29 -9.29 2.58
C LYS A 72 13.11 -8.76 1.41
N ILE A 73 14.29 -9.31 1.21
CA ILE A 73 15.16 -9.04 0.06
C ILE A 73 15.26 -10.31 -0.76
N ILE A 74 15.04 -10.19 -2.07
CA ILE A 74 15.15 -11.26 -3.04
C ILE A 74 16.22 -10.84 -4.06
N THR A 75 17.24 -11.68 -4.22
CA THR A 75 18.28 -11.45 -5.23
C THR A 75 17.80 -11.84 -6.61
N TYR A 76 18.48 -11.33 -7.64
CA TYR A 76 18.17 -11.62 -9.03
C TYR A 76 18.17 -13.13 -9.33
N ASN A 77 17.17 -13.58 -10.08
CA ASN A 77 16.83 -14.99 -10.29
C ASN A 77 16.48 -15.78 -9.01
N ALA A 78 16.07 -15.08 -7.94
CA ALA A 78 15.68 -15.66 -6.65
C ALA A 78 16.74 -16.61 -6.05
N ARG A 79 18.03 -16.37 -6.33
CA ARG A 79 19.14 -17.22 -5.83
C ARG A 79 19.22 -17.23 -4.31
N ARG A 80 18.88 -16.12 -3.69
CA ARG A 80 18.88 -15.93 -2.24
C ARG A 80 17.70 -15.08 -1.82
N GLN A 81 17.08 -15.48 -0.72
CA GLN A 81 16.09 -14.69 -0.01
C GLN A 81 16.61 -14.37 1.40
N ILE A 82 16.53 -13.11 1.79
CA ILE A 82 16.89 -12.65 3.14
C ILE A 82 15.62 -12.11 3.76
N ASN A 83 15.17 -12.77 4.84
CA ASN A 83 14.05 -12.32 5.65
C ASN A 83 14.58 -11.81 7.00
N ARG A 84 14.04 -10.67 7.44
CA ARG A 84 14.25 -10.10 8.77
C ARG A 84 12.89 -9.67 9.32
N GLU A 85 12.65 -9.97 10.57
CA GLU A 85 11.40 -9.66 11.27
C GLU A 85 11.70 -8.94 12.58
N ASN A 86 10.70 -8.29 13.14
CA ASN A 86 10.80 -7.52 14.40
C ASN A 86 11.91 -6.47 14.32
N LEU A 87 11.93 -5.71 13.22
CA LEU A 87 12.95 -4.69 12.97
C LEU A 87 12.86 -3.58 14.01
N ASP A 88 14.02 -3.20 14.57
CA ASP A 88 14.12 -2.02 15.44
C ASP A 88 14.30 -0.76 14.59
N GLN A 89 13.41 0.22 14.77
CA GLN A 89 13.45 1.49 14.05
C GLN A 89 14.79 2.21 14.22
N MET A 90 15.46 2.10 15.37
CA MET A 90 16.68 2.84 15.66
C MET A 90 17.90 2.29 14.92
N THR A 91 17.99 0.98 14.74
CA THR A 91 19.14 0.30 14.12
C THR A 91 18.87 -0.17 12.70
N PHE A 92 17.61 -0.15 12.24
CA PHE A 92 17.20 -0.74 10.97
C PHE A 92 18.04 -0.26 9.76
N LEU A 93 18.30 1.04 9.65
CA LEU A 93 19.06 1.58 8.51
C LEU A 93 20.53 1.11 8.52
N ASP A 94 21.15 1.01 9.70
CA ASP A 94 22.51 0.51 9.83
C ASP A 94 22.59 -0.98 9.50
N GLU A 95 21.61 -1.75 9.97
CA GLU A 95 21.47 -3.18 9.64
C GLU A 95 21.24 -3.40 8.15
N LEU A 96 20.36 -2.59 7.53
CA LEU A 96 20.10 -2.65 6.09
C LEU A 96 21.37 -2.34 5.32
N MET A 97 22.11 -1.28 5.67
CA MET A 97 23.39 -0.94 5.04
C MET A 97 24.41 -2.09 5.16
N LEU A 98 24.48 -2.75 6.31
CA LEU A 98 25.35 -3.90 6.51
C LEU A 98 24.94 -5.09 5.63
N ILE A 99 23.64 -5.34 5.46
CA ILE A 99 23.14 -6.37 4.54
C ILE A 99 23.56 -6.04 3.11
N MET A 100 23.36 -4.79 2.67
CA MET A 100 23.69 -4.33 1.32
C MET A 100 25.18 -4.48 1.01
N LYS A 101 26.05 -4.11 1.95
CA LYS A 101 27.51 -4.22 1.81
C LYS A 101 28.02 -5.66 1.75
N ASN A 102 27.34 -6.60 2.42
CA ASN A 102 27.74 -8.00 2.46
C ASN A 102 27.11 -8.84 1.33
N LEU A 103 26.27 -8.24 0.49
CA LEU A 103 25.57 -8.93 -0.57
C LEU A 103 26.31 -8.79 -1.90
N ASN A 104 26.94 -9.88 -2.34
CA ASN A 104 27.69 -9.96 -3.59
C ASN A 104 26.79 -10.24 -4.82
N GLU A 105 25.47 -10.20 -4.64
CA GLU A 105 24.49 -10.45 -5.69
C GLU A 105 23.63 -9.20 -5.91
N ARG A 106 23.14 -9.01 -7.15
CA ARG A 106 22.21 -7.93 -7.46
C ARG A 106 20.85 -8.23 -6.81
N ILE A 107 20.31 -7.25 -6.11
CA ILE A 107 18.92 -7.29 -5.63
C ILE A 107 17.97 -7.12 -6.81
N TRP A 108 16.86 -7.86 -6.76
CA TRP A 108 15.76 -7.74 -7.71
C TRP A 108 14.51 -7.15 -7.05
N VAL A 109 14.16 -7.64 -5.86
CA VAL A 109 13.01 -7.13 -5.09
C VAL A 109 13.40 -6.86 -3.65
N LEU A 110 13.01 -5.70 -3.14
CA LEU A 110 13.03 -5.38 -1.72
C LEU A 110 11.62 -5.02 -1.29
N LYS A 111 11.08 -5.78 -0.34
CA LYS A 111 9.79 -5.52 0.28
C LYS A 111 9.99 -5.20 1.76
N LEU A 112 9.41 -4.11 2.19
CA LEU A 112 9.37 -3.66 3.57
C LEU A 112 7.90 -3.59 4.02
N ASP A 113 7.51 -4.49 4.92
CA ASP A 113 6.24 -4.38 5.63
C ASP A 113 6.38 -3.33 6.73
N LEU A 114 5.35 -2.50 6.86
CA LEU A 114 5.35 -1.33 7.71
C LEU A 114 4.17 -1.41 8.69
N SER A 115 4.38 -0.87 9.88
CA SER A 115 3.29 -0.54 10.80
C SER A 115 3.03 0.96 10.77
N ILE A 116 1.79 1.37 10.99
CA ILE A 116 1.41 2.79 11.06
C ILE A 116 1.54 3.27 12.50
N VAL A 117 2.05 4.48 12.70
CA VAL A 117 2.12 5.14 14.01
C VAL A 117 0.88 5.99 14.18
N GLY A 118 0.08 5.68 15.20
CA GLY A 118 -1.10 6.43 15.59
C GLY A 118 -0.93 7.12 16.94
N PHE A 119 -1.81 8.07 17.22
CA PHE A 119 -1.94 8.72 18.53
C PHE A 119 -3.39 8.62 18.97
N LEU A 120 -3.62 7.95 20.11
CA LEU A 120 -4.93 7.84 20.72
C LEU A 120 -5.08 8.91 21.79
N ARG A 121 -6.09 9.75 21.64
CA ARG A 121 -6.56 10.62 22.71
C ARG A 121 -7.67 9.90 23.46
N THR A 122 -7.71 10.11 24.77
CA THR A 122 -8.76 9.55 25.62
C THR A 122 -9.56 10.68 26.23
N ASP A 123 -10.86 10.48 26.45
CA ASP A 123 -11.76 11.50 26.99
C ASP A 123 -11.29 12.06 28.35
N TRP A 124 -10.60 11.24 29.14
CA TRP A 124 -10.10 11.60 30.45
C TRP A 124 -8.74 12.32 30.43
N ASP A 125 -8.00 12.24 29.32
CA ASP A 125 -6.71 12.93 29.13
C ASP A 125 -6.48 13.23 27.63
N PRO A 126 -7.14 14.27 27.10
CA PRO A 126 -7.02 14.63 25.68
C PRO A 126 -5.68 15.30 25.35
N ASP A 127 -5.02 15.89 26.34
CA ASP A 127 -3.78 16.66 26.18
C ASP A 127 -2.53 15.76 26.11
N ASN A 128 -2.59 14.53 26.64
CA ASN A 128 -1.49 13.57 26.59
C ASN A 128 -1.84 12.34 25.72
N PRO A 129 -1.76 12.46 24.38
CA PRO A 129 -2.08 11.35 23.49
C PRO A 129 -1.09 10.17 23.66
N VAL A 130 -1.64 8.96 23.72
CA VAL A 130 -0.85 7.72 23.77
C VAL A 130 -0.44 7.33 22.36
N ARG A 131 0.87 7.14 22.15
CA ARG A 131 1.41 6.65 20.87
C ARG A 131 1.11 5.16 20.72
N LEU A 132 0.49 4.79 19.60
CA LEU A 132 0.13 3.40 19.27
C LEU A 132 0.81 2.94 17.98
N ARG A 133 1.00 1.63 17.87
CA ARG A 133 1.43 0.95 16.66
C ARG A 133 0.25 0.19 16.07
N ILE A 134 -0.17 0.58 14.89
CA ILE A 134 -1.32 0.04 14.17
C ILE A 134 -0.81 -0.90 13.09
N GLN A 135 -1.26 -2.16 13.15
CA GLN A 135 -0.96 -3.18 12.16
C GLN A 135 -2.10 -3.21 11.13
N GLU A 136 -1.94 -2.42 10.07
CA GLU A 136 -2.80 -2.45 8.87
C GLU A 136 -1.95 -2.87 7.67
N PRO A 137 -2.55 -3.38 6.57
CA PRO A 137 -1.83 -3.65 5.32
C PRO A 137 -1.09 -2.39 4.88
N CYS A 138 0.22 -2.38 5.03
CA CYS A 138 1.06 -1.24 4.72
C CYS A 138 2.43 -1.76 4.31
N SER A 139 2.84 -1.48 3.08
CA SER A 139 4.11 -1.98 2.57
C SER A 139 4.72 -1.05 1.55
N PHE A 140 6.05 -1.01 1.57
CA PHE A 140 6.87 -0.36 0.58
C PHE A 140 7.63 -1.42 -0.20
N ILE A 141 7.53 -1.40 -1.53
CA ILE A 141 8.16 -2.38 -2.41
C ILE A 141 8.99 -1.65 -3.46
N VAL A 142 10.21 -2.12 -3.67
CA VAL A 142 11.12 -1.67 -4.71
C VAL A 142 11.46 -2.88 -5.58
N TRP A 143 11.28 -2.71 -6.88
CA TRP A 143 11.73 -3.61 -7.94
C TRP A 143 12.86 -2.95 -8.71
N GLY A 144 13.80 -3.74 -9.20
CA GLY A 144 14.96 -3.26 -9.98
C GLY A 144 15.85 -4.41 -10.39
N GLY A 145 17.06 -4.15 -10.83
CA GLY A 145 17.98 -5.19 -11.29
C GLY A 145 18.12 -5.25 -12.82
N PRO A 146 18.99 -6.14 -13.34
CA PRO A 146 19.55 -6.04 -14.69
C PRO A 146 18.54 -5.89 -15.84
N ASP A 147 17.36 -6.50 -15.72
CA ASP A 147 16.35 -6.54 -16.78
C ASP A 147 15.15 -5.62 -16.52
N GLU A 148 15.19 -4.84 -15.43
CA GLU A 148 14.10 -3.97 -14.98
C GLU A 148 14.48 -2.50 -15.13
N THR A 149 13.50 -1.60 -15.23
CA THR A 149 13.73 -0.14 -15.28
C THR A 149 13.74 0.52 -13.89
N GLY A 150 13.51 -0.27 -12.84
CA GLY A 150 13.45 0.20 -11.47
C GLY A 150 12.11 0.85 -11.18
N PHE A 151 11.40 0.32 -10.20
CA PHE A 151 10.08 0.82 -9.82
C PHE A 151 9.95 0.75 -8.30
N GLN A 152 9.35 1.77 -7.70
CA GLN A 152 9.06 1.75 -6.27
C GLN A 152 7.61 2.13 -6.03
N THR A 153 6.98 1.44 -5.09
CA THR A 153 5.59 1.67 -4.70
C THR A 153 5.45 1.68 -3.20
N PHE A 154 4.55 2.53 -2.72
CA PHE A 154 4.04 2.50 -1.37
C PHE A 154 2.56 2.15 -1.43
N SER A 155 2.13 1.20 -0.60
CA SER A 155 0.75 0.72 -0.52
C SER A 155 0.25 0.78 0.93
N ILE A 156 -0.97 1.24 1.14
CA ILE A 156 -1.60 1.35 2.46
C ILE A 156 -3.08 0.97 2.42
N GLY A 157 -3.55 0.35 3.50
CA GLY A 157 -4.93 -0.06 3.70
C GLY A 157 -5.89 1.12 3.84
N TYR A 158 -7.09 0.97 3.29
CA TYR A 158 -8.11 2.03 3.29
C TYR A 158 -8.83 2.24 4.63
N LYS A 159 -8.74 1.30 5.58
CA LYS A 159 -9.59 1.31 6.79
C LYS A 159 -9.51 2.61 7.59
N LEU A 160 -8.30 3.17 7.73
CA LEU A 160 -8.05 4.45 8.41
C LEU A 160 -8.52 5.67 7.61
N PHE A 161 -8.94 5.49 6.36
CA PHE A 161 -9.39 6.56 5.45
C PHE A 161 -10.87 6.39 5.08
N SER A 162 -11.62 5.64 5.90
CA SER A 162 -13.05 5.42 5.73
C SER A 162 -13.91 6.58 6.27
N SER A 163 -15.20 6.57 5.95
CA SER A 163 -16.21 7.50 6.46
C SER A 163 -16.69 7.18 7.89
N GLN A 164 -16.02 6.27 8.60
CA GLN A 164 -16.32 6.02 10.01
C GLN A 164 -16.09 7.29 10.82
N LYS A 165 -17.06 7.62 11.66
CA LYS A 165 -17.02 8.79 12.54
C LYS A 165 -16.41 8.41 13.88
N ILE A 166 -15.61 9.30 14.43
CA ILE A 166 -15.15 9.19 15.82
C ILE A 166 -16.35 9.50 16.72
N GLU A 167 -16.60 8.61 17.68
CA GLU A 167 -17.60 8.85 18.72
C GLU A 167 -17.28 10.18 19.42
N SER A 168 -18.29 11.06 19.59
CA SER A 168 -18.25 12.40 20.20
C SER A 168 -17.96 13.62 19.30
N GLU A 169 -17.27 13.49 18.16
CA GLU A 169 -16.84 14.67 17.38
C GLU A 169 -17.53 14.87 16.01
N ASP A 170 -18.35 13.92 15.53
CA ASP A 170 -18.94 13.94 14.16
C ASP A 170 -17.89 14.08 13.02
N ILE A 171 -16.60 13.87 13.35
CA ILE A 171 -15.46 13.94 12.43
C ILE A 171 -15.21 12.55 11.84
N GLU A 172 -15.10 12.48 10.51
CA GLU A 172 -14.75 11.26 9.78
C GLU A 172 -13.24 10.96 9.88
N LEU A 173 -12.87 9.70 10.09
CA LEU A 173 -11.47 9.24 10.12
C LEU A 173 -10.67 9.70 8.89
N TRP A 174 -11.30 9.65 7.71
CA TRP A 174 -10.72 10.17 6.47
C TRP A 174 -10.20 11.60 6.62
N SER A 175 -11.03 12.51 7.14
CA SER A 175 -10.71 13.94 7.21
C SER A 175 -9.51 14.25 8.11
N MET A 176 -9.25 13.38 9.10
CA MET A 176 -8.10 13.50 10.00
C MET A 176 -6.84 12.91 9.40
N ASN A 177 -6.94 11.74 8.76
CA ASN A 177 -5.78 10.98 8.31
C ASN A 177 -5.29 11.41 6.91
N GLN A 178 -6.20 11.85 6.04
CA GLN A 178 -5.89 12.22 4.66
C GLN A 178 -4.86 13.36 4.56
N PRO A 179 -4.94 14.46 5.34
CA PRO A 179 -3.92 15.51 5.30
C PRO A 179 -2.51 15.03 5.70
N ILE A 180 -2.43 14.04 6.60
CA ILE A 180 -1.16 13.46 7.03
C ILE A 180 -0.56 12.64 5.88
N LEU A 181 -1.37 11.79 5.24
CA LEU A 181 -0.96 10.98 4.09
C LEU A 181 -0.50 11.87 2.92
N GLU A 182 -1.28 12.90 2.57
CA GLU A 182 -0.93 13.83 1.51
C GLU A 182 0.42 14.50 1.79
N LYS A 183 0.64 14.96 3.03
CA LYS A 183 1.90 15.59 3.43
C LYS A 183 3.10 14.66 3.29
N VAL A 184 2.98 13.38 3.65
CA VAL A 184 4.11 12.43 3.53
C VAL A 184 4.34 12.00 2.08
N LEU A 185 3.30 11.84 1.27
CA LEU A 185 3.44 11.55 -0.17
C LEU A 185 4.13 12.70 -0.90
N ARG A 186 3.75 13.96 -0.63
CA ARG A 186 4.44 15.14 -1.19
C ARG A 186 5.89 15.25 -0.73
N LYS A 187 6.17 14.93 0.54
CA LYS A 187 7.55 14.86 1.03
C LYS A 187 8.35 13.78 0.31
N TRP A 188 7.71 12.64 0.03
CA TRP A 188 8.35 11.54 -0.67
C TRP A 188 8.73 11.91 -2.09
N GLU A 189 7.88 12.61 -2.84
CA GLU A 189 8.25 13.21 -4.13
C GLU A 189 9.46 14.14 -4.02
N MET A 190 9.46 15.01 -3.01
CA MET A 190 10.53 15.99 -2.80
C MET A 190 11.86 15.31 -2.43
N GLN A 191 11.83 14.26 -1.60
CA GLN A 191 13.06 13.51 -1.24
C GLN A 191 13.55 12.62 -2.39
N SER A 192 12.64 12.02 -3.17
CA SER A 192 13.02 11.19 -4.31
C SER A 192 13.40 12.01 -5.56
N GLY A 193 13.00 13.28 -5.62
CA GLY A 193 13.14 14.13 -6.80
C GLY A 193 12.25 13.71 -7.96
N ARG A 194 11.22 12.88 -7.70
CA ARG A 194 10.35 12.28 -8.73
C ARG A 194 8.88 12.56 -8.43
N LYS A 195 8.08 12.66 -9.48
CA LYS A 195 6.63 12.83 -9.39
C LYS A 195 5.89 11.50 -9.44
N ILE A 196 4.84 11.36 -8.63
CA ILE A 196 4.04 10.15 -8.53
C ILE A 196 3.38 9.99 -9.89
N ASN A 197 3.72 8.91 -10.59
CA ASN A 197 3.21 8.64 -11.93
C ASN A 197 2.28 7.42 -11.96
N THR A 198 2.25 6.66 -10.86
CA THR A 198 1.41 5.48 -10.71
C THR A 198 0.53 5.64 -9.49
N VAL A 199 -0.78 5.59 -9.71
CA VAL A 199 -1.80 5.55 -8.66
C VAL A 199 -2.75 4.42 -9.00
N LYS A 200 -2.77 3.39 -8.17
CA LYS A 200 -3.59 2.18 -8.40
C LYS A 200 -4.14 1.66 -7.08
N GLY A 201 -5.33 1.06 -7.13
CA GLY A 201 -5.94 0.35 -6.01
C GLY A 201 -6.52 -0.97 -6.47
N ASN A 202 -6.82 -1.85 -5.53
CA ASN A 202 -7.42 -3.16 -5.81
C ASN A 202 -8.94 -3.20 -5.59
N SER A 203 -9.59 -2.04 -5.47
CA SER A 203 -11.05 -1.92 -5.32
C SER A 203 -11.59 -0.80 -6.21
N SER A 204 -12.74 -1.04 -6.83
CA SER A 204 -13.51 -0.03 -7.59
C SER A 204 -14.14 1.02 -6.69
N ASP A 205 -14.37 0.67 -5.43
CA ASP A 205 -15.08 1.50 -4.46
C ASP A 205 -14.13 2.45 -3.71
N LEU A 206 -12.85 2.41 -4.11
CA LEU A 206 -11.77 3.16 -3.53
C LEU A 206 -11.40 4.34 -4.44
N PRO A 207 -11.92 5.54 -4.19
CA PRO A 207 -11.58 6.68 -5.02
C PRO A 207 -10.17 7.15 -4.63
N LEU A 208 -9.18 6.96 -5.51
CA LEU A 208 -7.80 7.37 -5.31
C LEU A 208 -7.48 8.64 -6.09
N TYR A 209 -6.52 9.42 -5.59
CA TYR A 209 -5.89 10.49 -6.33
C TYR A 209 -4.38 10.54 -6.05
N GLU A 210 -3.68 11.47 -6.70
CA GLU A 210 -2.23 11.62 -6.67
C GLU A 210 -1.62 11.63 -5.25
N TYR A 211 -2.34 12.17 -4.26
CA TYR A 211 -1.84 12.33 -2.89
C TYR A 211 -2.70 11.69 -1.81
N GLY A 212 -3.40 10.60 -2.14
CA GLY A 212 -4.06 9.75 -1.17
C GLY A 212 -5.44 9.29 -1.62
N PHE A 213 -6.36 9.21 -0.66
CA PHE A 213 -7.73 8.78 -0.91
C PHE A 213 -8.63 10.01 -1.09
N SER A 214 -9.43 10.00 -2.14
CA SER A 214 -10.51 10.97 -2.31
C SER A 214 -11.53 10.80 -1.20
N ARG A 215 -12.36 11.82 -1.00
CA ARG A 215 -13.45 11.76 -0.02
C ARG A 215 -14.31 10.52 -0.29
N PRO A 216 -14.56 9.67 0.72
CA PRO A 216 -15.44 8.53 0.58
C PRO A 216 -16.83 8.99 0.10
N ALA A 217 -17.45 8.24 -0.81
CA ALA A 217 -18.84 8.51 -1.16
C ALA A 217 -19.71 8.34 0.11
N PRO A 218 -20.72 9.21 0.34
CA PRO A 218 -21.70 8.99 1.40
C PRO A 218 -22.33 7.61 1.21
N ALA A 219 -22.39 6.80 2.25
CA ALA A 219 -22.89 5.42 2.21
C ALA A 219 -24.39 5.30 1.79
N ASP A 220 -25.08 6.42 1.58
CA ASP A 220 -26.52 6.49 1.37
C ASP A 220 -26.99 6.45 -0.10
N ILE A 221 -26.09 6.34 -1.08
CA ILE A 221 -26.52 6.03 -2.46
C ILE A 221 -26.49 4.52 -2.62
N ARG A 222 -27.42 3.82 -1.95
CA ARG A 222 -27.84 2.51 -2.45
C ARG A 222 -28.33 2.74 -3.89
N PRO A 223 -27.91 1.94 -4.88
CA PRO A 223 -28.59 1.92 -6.16
C PRO A 223 -30.08 1.76 -5.84
N GLN A 224 -30.92 2.67 -6.34
CA GLN A 224 -32.33 2.37 -6.38
C GLN A 224 -32.43 1.10 -7.22
N GLU A 225 -32.62 -0.04 -6.56
CA GLU A 225 -33.27 -1.17 -7.21
C GLU A 225 -34.50 -0.56 -7.86
N LYS A 226 -34.51 -0.51 -9.19
CA LYS A 226 -35.75 -0.31 -9.92
C LYS A 226 -36.66 -1.41 -9.40
N LYS A 227 -37.58 -1.04 -8.50
CA LYS A 227 -38.74 -1.87 -8.21
C LYS A 227 -39.54 -1.89 -9.49
N GLU A 228 -39.16 -2.76 -10.41
CA GLU A 228 -40.14 -3.39 -11.29
C GLU A 228 -41.04 -4.16 -10.33
N GLY A 229 -42.11 -3.47 -9.88
CA GLY A 229 -43.23 -4.16 -9.28
C GLY A 229 -43.73 -5.22 -10.26
N PRO A 230 -44.35 -6.31 -9.76
CA PRO A 230 -44.87 -7.34 -10.64
C PRO A 230 -45.75 -6.69 -11.71
N GLN A 231 -45.43 -6.93 -12.98
CA GLN A 231 -46.35 -6.59 -14.06
C GLN A 231 -47.68 -7.28 -13.73
N GLU A 232 -48.73 -6.50 -13.54
CA GLU A 232 -50.08 -7.05 -13.50
C GLU A 232 -50.30 -7.75 -14.85
N ASP A 233 -50.49 -9.07 -14.80
CA ASP A 233 -50.95 -9.83 -15.95
C ASP A 233 -52.27 -9.19 -16.40
N ASN A 234 -52.26 -8.50 -17.54
CA ASN A 234 -53.47 -8.07 -18.22
C ASN A 234 -54.22 -9.34 -18.63
N ILE A 235 -55.16 -9.77 -17.80
CA ILE A 235 -56.18 -10.73 -18.18
C ILE A 235 -57.06 -10.00 -19.20
N PRO A 236 -57.14 -10.46 -20.46
CA PRO A 236 -58.03 -9.84 -21.43
C PRO A 236 -59.47 -9.98 -20.94
N ASP A 237 -60.22 -8.87 -20.98
CA ASP A 237 -61.64 -8.86 -20.63
C ASP A 237 -62.40 -9.82 -21.55
N ILE A 238 -63.30 -10.61 -20.94
CA ILE A 238 -64.14 -11.62 -21.62
C ILE A 238 -65.04 -11.00 -22.71
N ASP A 239 -65.19 -9.68 -22.73
CA ASP A 239 -65.94 -8.96 -23.75
C ASP A 239 -65.22 -8.87 -25.11
N ASP A 240 -63.92 -9.19 -25.19
CA ASP A 240 -63.15 -9.29 -26.45
C ASP A 240 -63.27 -10.66 -27.16
N LEU A 241 -64.08 -11.58 -26.63
CA LEU A 241 -64.30 -12.92 -27.24
C LEU A 241 -65.64 -13.08 -27.96
N ASN A 242 -66.36 -12.00 -28.26
CA ASN A 242 -67.54 -12.05 -29.12
C ASN A 242 -67.51 -10.99 -30.24
N LEU A 243 -66.89 -11.35 -31.37
CA LEU A 243 -67.40 -11.17 -32.76
C LEU A 243 -66.44 -11.74 -33.80
#